data_AF-A0A368F079-F1
#
_entry.id   AF-A0A368F079-F1
#
_cell.length_a   1.000
_cell.length_b   1.000
_cell.length_c   1.000
_cell.angle_alpha   90.00
_cell.angle_beta   90.00
_cell.angle_gamma   90.00
#
_symmetry.space_group_name_H-M   'P 1'
#
loop_
_entity.id
_entity.type
_entity.pdbx_description
1 polymer ?
#
loop_
_entity_poly.entity_id
_entity_poly.type
_entity_poly.pdbx_seq_one_letter_code
_entity_poly.pdbx_strand_id
1 'polypeptide(L)'
;MTKLQKTVQFTKDEPIVLLINNLGGVSQIEMGIIKSEAIKWCHQHNIKIARILCGSYMTSLDGHGISLTILRLFDSEILEFLDAPTSAPGWQRADKLGKAESAPSADKGQSITIQTSSKGAAFTKEQADLAKKCVTAVCNKMNSMESELNALDGAAGDGDCGSTFAHASKAITERMKTCELSSAQQLLFSIAEVFEQEVGGTGGALYALMLSAASEAFETSITSKDFATALQKASEAVQIYGGAKPGDRTLVDALHGAVEKIKSGESQWDTILESSTSVHKMAIYKGNLNSFHQMIKAPRMK
;
A
#
# COMPACT_ATOMS: atom_id res chain seq x y z
N MET A 1 5.46 8.34 44.62
CA MET A 1 4.93 9.69 44.31
C MET A 1 5.93 10.42 43.43
N THR A 2 5.52 10.77 42.20
CA THR A 2 6.35 11.55 41.28
C THR A 2 6.59 12.97 41.83
N LYS A 3 7.63 13.66 41.35
CA LYS A 3 7.90 15.08 41.70
C LYS A 3 6.66 15.95 41.47
N LEU A 4 5.93 15.69 40.40
CA LEU A 4 4.68 16.36 40.05
C LEU A 4 3.57 16.18 41.10
N GLN A 5 3.37 14.96 41.62
CA GLN A 5 2.38 14.69 42.67
C GLN A 5 2.74 15.31 44.03
N LYS A 6 4.02 15.59 44.27
CA LYS A 6 4.46 16.28 45.48
C LYS A 6 4.24 17.80 45.38
N THR A 7 4.37 18.36 44.17
CA THR A 7 4.23 19.80 43.93
C THR A 7 2.77 20.21 43.68
N VAL A 8 1.99 19.37 43.01
CA VAL A 8 0.58 19.62 42.69
C VAL A 8 -0.27 18.68 43.54
N GLN A 9 -1.06 19.26 44.46
CA GLN A 9 -2.05 18.52 45.24
C GLN A 9 -3.26 18.23 44.34
N PHE A 10 -3.28 17.07 43.71
CA PHE A 10 -4.42 16.61 42.92
C PHE A 10 -5.52 16.12 43.87
N THR A 11 -6.70 16.75 43.83
CA THR A 11 -7.90 16.27 44.51
C THR A 11 -8.79 15.54 43.50
N LYS A 12 -9.54 14.52 43.92
CA LYS A 12 -10.37 13.70 43.02
C LYS A 12 -11.53 14.49 42.38
N ASP A 13 -11.87 15.63 42.97
CA ASP A 13 -13.01 16.46 42.62
C ASP A 13 -12.61 17.70 41.80
N GLU A 14 -11.31 17.99 41.68
CA GLU A 14 -10.79 19.10 40.86
C GLU A 14 -10.12 18.55 39.59
N PRO A 15 -10.78 18.61 38.42
CA PRO A 15 -10.13 18.26 37.17
C PRO A 15 -9.02 19.28 36.81
N ILE A 16 -8.15 18.91 35.88
CA ILE A 16 -7.09 19.78 35.39
C ILE A 16 -7.29 20.21 33.94
N VAL A 17 -6.70 21.33 33.59
CA VAL A 17 -6.37 21.68 32.20
C VAL A 17 -4.89 21.39 31.98
N LEU A 18 -4.60 20.61 30.94
CA LEU A 18 -3.24 20.25 30.57
C LEU A 18 -2.83 21.00 29.31
N LEU A 19 -1.78 21.81 29.39
CA LEU A 19 -1.15 22.45 28.25
C LEU A 19 0.18 21.77 27.93
N ILE A 20 0.30 21.22 26.74
CA ILE A 20 1.51 20.61 26.18
C ILE A 20 2.03 21.56 25.11
N ASN A 21 3.01 22.36 25.49
CA ASN A 21 3.56 23.40 24.64
C ASN A 21 4.84 22.93 23.93
N ASN A 22 4.86 23.07 22.62
CA ASN A 22 6.00 22.83 21.76
C ASN A 22 6.92 24.06 21.76
N LEU A 23 8.21 23.88 22.05
CA LEU A 23 9.19 24.97 22.04
C LEU A 23 9.64 25.38 20.62
N GLY A 24 9.15 24.69 19.59
CA GLY A 24 9.25 25.09 18.18
C GLY A 24 9.92 24.05 17.28
N GLY A 25 10.79 23.19 17.83
CA GLY A 25 11.55 22.20 17.07
C GLY A 25 11.04 20.76 17.13
N VAL A 26 9.91 20.49 17.80
CA VAL A 26 9.34 19.13 17.91
C VAL A 26 8.32 18.89 16.82
N SER A 27 8.35 17.72 16.16
CA SER A 27 7.41 17.38 15.09
C SER A 27 5.99 17.16 15.60
N GLN A 28 4.98 17.28 14.71
CA GLN A 28 3.59 17.03 15.09
C GLN A 28 3.33 15.57 15.49
N ILE A 29 4.09 14.62 14.93
CA ILE A 29 4.01 13.19 15.31
C ILE A 29 4.50 13.00 16.74
N GLU A 30 5.66 13.57 17.08
CA GLU A 30 6.21 13.52 18.44
C GLU A 30 5.27 14.21 19.44
N MET A 31 4.71 15.38 19.10
CA MET A 31 3.71 16.04 19.93
C MET A 31 2.46 15.17 20.15
N GLY A 32 2.03 14.41 19.14
CA GLY A 32 0.96 13.43 19.26
C GLY A 32 1.28 12.29 20.23
N ILE A 33 2.51 11.76 20.18
CA ILE A 33 3.00 10.73 21.10
C ILE A 33 3.03 11.28 22.54
N ILE A 34 3.59 12.48 22.74
CA ILE A 34 3.66 13.15 24.04
C ILE A 34 2.26 13.41 24.59
N LYS A 35 1.32 13.89 23.76
CA LYS A 35 -0.09 14.05 24.13
C LYS A 35 -0.70 12.74 24.62
N SER A 36 -0.51 11.66 23.87
CA SER A 36 -0.98 10.31 24.23
C SER A 36 -0.40 9.85 25.57
N GLU A 37 0.91 10.00 25.76
CA GLU A 37 1.60 9.56 26.98
C GLU A 37 1.17 10.38 28.20
N ALA A 38 1.02 11.70 28.06
CA ALA A 38 0.57 12.56 29.15
C ALA A 38 -0.87 12.21 29.58
N ILE A 39 -1.77 11.92 28.63
CA ILE A 39 -3.15 11.47 28.92
C ILE A 39 -3.12 10.12 29.64
N LYS A 40 -2.37 9.14 29.11
CA LYS A 40 -2.22 7.81 29.73
C LYS A 40 -1.71 7.91 31.17
N TRP A 41 -0.68 8.72 31.38
CA TRP A 41 -0.12 8.96 32.71
C TRP A 41 -1.16 9.55 33.66
N CYS A 42 -1.94 10.54 33.22
CA CYS A 42 -3.02 11.11 34.05
C CYS A 42 -4.08 10.06 34.40
N HIS A 43 -4.52 9.24 33.43
CA HIS A 43 -5.50 8.19 33.68
C HIS A 43 -5.01 7.13 34.67
N GLN A 44 -3.76 6.65 34.53
CA GLN A 44 -3.14 5.70 35.47
C GLN A 44 -3.09 6.22 36.90
N HIS A 45 -3.00 7.54 37.07
CA HIS A 45 -2.96 8.19 38.38
C HIS A 45 -4.32 8.74 38.83
N ASN A 46 -5.42 8.38 38.16
CA ASN A 46 -6.79 8.85 38.45
C ASN A 46 -6.96 10.39 38.42
N ILE A 47 -6.17 11.08 37.58
CA ILE A 47 -6.27 12.53 37.37
C ILE A 47 -7.25 12.79 36.23
N LYS A 48 -8.33 13.51 36.50
CA LYS A 48 -9.33 13.90 35.50
C LYS A 48 -8.82 15.10 34.70
N ILE A 49 -8.82 14.99 33.36
CA ILE A 49 -8.49 16.09 32.46
C ILE A 49 -9.79 16.69 31.91
N ALA A 50 -10.06 17.96 32.19
CA ALA A 50 -11.19 18.68 31.62
C ALA A 50 -10.90 19.19 30.21
N ARG A 51 -9.70 19.73 29.98
CA ARG A 51 -9.28 20.29 28.69
C ARG A 51 -7.82 19.97 28.43
N ILE A 52 -7.49 19.79 27.15
CA ILE A 52 -6.11 19.65 26.70
C ILE A 52 -5.80 20.68 25.61
N LEU A 53 -4.69 21.37 25.77
CA LEU A 53 -4.11 22.28 24.79
C LEU A 53 -2.79 21.66 24.34
N CYS A 54 -2.59 21.46 23.04
CA CYS A 54 -1.39 20.80 22.53
C CYS A 54 -0.97 21.48 21.24
N GLY A 55 0.16 22.18 21.26
CA GLY A 55 0.60 23.01 20.14
C GLY A 55 1.72 23.96 20.51
N SER A 56 2.01 24.91 19.62
CA SER A 56 3.04 25.93 19.83
C SER A 56 2.39 27.21 20.36
N TYR A 57 2.44 27.41 21.67
CA TYR A 57 1.87 28.59 22.34
C TYR A 57 2.96 29.58 22.77
N MET A 58 4.08 29.07 23.29
CA MET A 58 5.24 29.86 23.69
C MET A 58 6.52 29.13 23.29
N THR A 59 7.10 29.53 22.16
CA THR A 59 8.27 28.89 21.57
C THR A 59 9.58 29.50 22.07
N SER A 60 10.67 28.76 21.88
CA SER A 60 12.05 29.21 22.00
C SER A 60 12.74 29.05 20.63
N LEU A 61 12.27 29.81 19.63
CA LEU A 61 12.65 29.66 18.22
C LEU A 61 12.39 28.23 17.72
N ASP A 62 13.44 27.49 17.38
CA ASP A 62 13.45 26.11 16.92
C ASP A 62 13.86 25.13 18.04
N GLY A 63 13.72 25.55 19.30
CA GLY A 63 14.06 24.73 20.46
C GLY A 63 13.39 23.35 20.39
N HIS A 64 14.21 22.30 20.33
CA HIS A 64 13.74 20.92 20.33
C HIS A 64 13.41 20.47 21.76
N GLY A 65 12.29 20.96 22.26
CA GLY A 65 11.82 20.62 23.60
C GLY A 65 10.33 20.90 23.78
N ILE A 66 9.84 20.46 24.93
CA ILE A 66 8.44 20.62 25.31
C ILE A 66 8.34 21.21 26.72
N SER A 67 7.18 21.77 27.02
CA SER A 67 6.80 22.11 28.39
C SER A 67 5.39 21.58 28.65
N LEU A 68 5.19 21.04 29.85
CA LEU A 68 3.87 20.65 30.33
C LEU A 68 3.46 21.62 31.44
N THR A 69 2.32 22.26 31.25
CA THR A 69 1.71 23.18 32.20
C THR A 69 0.39 22.60 32.68
N ILE A 70 0.19 22.59 33.99
CA ILE A 70 -1.01 22.04 34.64
C ILE A 70 -1.71 23.18 35.35
N LEU A 71 -2.97 23.40 35.01
CA LEU A 71 -3.87 24.32 35.70
C LEU A 71 -4.94 23.49 36.43
N ARG A 72 -5.01 23.64 37.75
CA ARG A 72 -6.07 23.05 38.57
C ARG A 72 -7.34 23.88 38.43
N LEU A 73 -8.47 23.19 38.29
CA LEU A 73 -9.78 23.81 38.26
C LEU A 73 -10.40 23.74 39.65
N PHE A 74 -10.10 24.77 40.44
CA PHE A 74 -10.74 25.00 41.75
C PHE A 74 -12.06 25.79 41.62
N ASP A 75 -12.29 26.41 40.46
CA ASP A 75 -13.49 27.16 40.11
C ASP A 75 -13.93 26.76 38.69
N SER A 76 -15.23 26.50 38.50
CA SER A 76 -15.82 26.19 37.20
C SER A 76 -15.79 27.35 36.22
N GLU A 77 -15.80 28.61 36.70
CA GLU A 77 -15.75 29.80 35.84
C GLU A 77 -14.46 29.88 35.01
N ILE A 78 -13.36 29.31 35.51
CA ILE A 78 -12.07 29.26 34.80
C ILE A 78 -12.20 28.53 33.46
N LEU A 79 -13.03 27.46 33.40
CA LEU A 79 -13.27 26.75 32.16
C LEU A 79 -14.06 27.59 31.15
N GLU A 80 -15.01 28.41 31.63
CA GLU A 80 -15.80 29.29 30.78
C GLU A 80 -14.92 30.36 30.14
N PHE A 81 -14.01 30.97 30.90
CA PHE A 81 -13.05 31.93 30.36
C PHE A 81 -12.06 31.29 29.38
N LEU A 82 -11.64 30.04 29.62
CA LEU A 82 -10.71 29.34 28.73
C LEU A 82 -11.38 28.95 27.39
N ASP A 83 -12.66 28.58 27.42
CA ASP A 83 -13.43 28.19 26.25
C ASP A 83 -14.04 29.40 25.51
N ALA A 84 -13.94 30.61 26.07
CA ALA A 84 -14.51 31.83 25.49
C ALA A 84 -13.92 32.12 24.10
N PRO A 85 -14.75 32.55 23.13
CA PRO A 85 -14.28 32.85 21.79
C PRO A 85 -13.30 34.02 21.80
N THR A 86 -12.21 33.88 21.06
CA THR A 86 -11.19 34.92 20.92
C THR A 86 -10.64 34.95 19.50
N SER A 87 -10.19 36.12 19.07
CA SER A 87 -9.48 36.34 17.80
C SER A 87 -7.96 36.34 17.96
N ALA A 88 -7.45 35.99 19.15
CA ALA A 88 -6.01 35.94 19.40
C ALA A 88 -5.32 34.89 18.49
N PRO A 89 -4.33 35.29 17.67
CA PRO A 89 -3.81 34.44 16.59
C PRO A 89 -3.06 33.18 17.09
N GLY A 90 -2.49 33.24 18.30
CA GLY A 90 -1.78 32.11 18.92
C GLY A 90 -2.66 31.22 19.80
N TRP A 91 -3.95 31.54 19.95
CA TRP A 91 -4.84 30.78 20.82
C TRP A 91 -5.53 29.65 20.06
N GLN A 92 -4.94 28.46 20.11
CA GLN A 92 -5.60 27.26 19.62
C GLN A 92 -6.62 26.77 20.65
N ARG A 93 -7.86 26.57 20.20
CA ARG A 93 -8.98 26.15 21.05
C ARG A 93 -8.63 24.89 21.84
N ALA A 94 -9.01 24.86 23.11
CA ALA A 94 -8.81 23.69 23.95
C ALA A 94 -9.70 22.53 23.51
N ASP A 95 -9.09 21.35 23.34
CA ASP A 95 -9.81 20.13 23.02
C ASP A 95 -10.48 19.58 24.29
N LYS A 96 -11.72 19.10 24.15
CA LYS A 96 -12.32 18.18 25.14
C LYS A 96 -11.79 16.77 24.86
N LEU A 97 -11.38 16.06 25.91
CA LEU A 97 -11.02 14.67 25.75
C LEU A 97 -12.29 13.88 25.35
N GLY A 98 -12.31 13.33 24.13
CA GLY A 98 -13.33 12.38 23.72
C GLY A 98 -13.22 11.08 24.51
N LYS A 99 -14.21 10.19 24.39
CA LYS A 99 -14.03 8.80 24.84
C LYS A 99 -12.91 8.19 24.02
N ALA A 100 -11.97 7.51 24.67
CA ALA A 100 -10.94 6.76 23.97
C ALA A 100 -11.63 5.64 23.19
N GLU A 101 -11.78 5.81 21.88
CA GLU A 101 -12.15 4.73 21.00
C GLU A 101 -10.90 3.87 20.80
N SER A 102 -11.02 2.58 21.08
CA SER A 102 -10.00 1.62 20.66
C SER A 102 -9.88 1.72 19.14
N ALA A 103 -8.66 1.97 18.66
CA ALA A 103 -8.37 1.82 17.25
C ALA A 103 -8.89 0.44 16.80
N PRO A 104 -9.51 0.32 15.61
CA PRO A 104 -9.86 -0.99 15.08
C PRO A 104 -8.62 -1.87 15.19
N SER A 105 -8.79 -3.06 15.79
CA SER A 105 -7.69 -3.98 16.04
C SER A 105 -6.87 -4.13 14.77
N ALA A 106 -5.55 -3.99 14.87
CA ALA A 106 -4.62 -4.32 13.80
C ALA A 106 -4.53 -5.86 13.58
N ASP A 107 -5.57 -6.60 13.98
CA ASP A 107 -5.77 -8.00 13.63
C ASP A 107 -5.83 -8.09 12.12
N LYS A 108 -4.63 -8.31 11.56
CA LYS A 108 -4.31 -8.70 10.19
C LYS A 108 -5.26 -8.04 9.24
N GLY A 109 -4.97 -6.77 8.89
CA GLY A 109 -5.78 -5.91 8.02
C GLY A 109 -6.61 -6.80 7.14
N GLN A 110 -7.90 -6.93 7.50
CA GLN A 110 -8.74 -8.02 7.01
C GLN A 110 -8.42 -8.10 5.54
N SER A 111 -7.78 -9.19 5.09
CA SER A 111 -7.87 -9.55 3.69
C SER A 111 -9.34 -9.38 3.46
N ILE A 112 -9.72 -8.41 2.64
CA ILE A 112 -11.07 -8.34 2.13
C ILE A 112 -11.16 -9.74 1.59
N THR A 113 -11.84 -10.61 2.35
CA THR A 113 -12.24 -11.90 1.85
C THR A 113 -13.29 -11.40 0.91
N ILE A 114 -12.85 -11.00 -0.29
CA ILE A 114 -13.67 -10.93 -1.46
C ILE A 114 -14.22 -12.32 -1.40
N GLN A 115 -15.45 -12.41 -0.91
CA GLN A 115 -16.14 -13.67 -0.83
C GLN A 115 -15.93 -14.24 -2.22
N THR A 116 -15.22 -15.35 -2.31
CA THR A 116 -14.96 -16.07 -3.55
C THR A 116 -16.29 -16.68 -3.98
N SER A 117 -17.23 -15.79 -4.30
CA SER A 117 -18.45 -15.98 -5.04
C SER A 117 -18.20 -15.54 -6.49
N SER A 118 -16.94 -15.52 -6.95
CA SER A 118 -16.57 -15.30 -8.35
C SER A 118 -17.03 -16.51 -9.17
N LYS A 119 -18.31 -16.44 -9.58
CA LYS A 119 -18.96 -17.28 -10.59
C LYS A 119 -18.47 -16.90 -11.99
N GLY A 120 -17.16 -16.95 -12.20
CA GLY A 120 -16.63 -16.89 -13.56
C GLY A 120 -17.12 -18.09 -14.37
N ALA A 121 -16.92 -18.06 -15.67
CA ALA A 121 -17.22 -19.19 -16.53
C ALA A 121 -16.53 -20.46 -16.00
N ALA A 122 -17.32 -21.48 -15.71
CA ALA A 122 -16.82 -22.70 -15.09
C ALA A 122 -15.88 -23.43 -16.06
N PHE A 123 -14.77 -23.94 -15.53
CA PHE A 123 -13.88 -24.80 -16.30
C PHE A 123 -14.53 -26.16 -16.58
N THR A 124 -14.31 -26.69 -17.77
CA THR A 124 -14.37 -28.14 -17.97
C THR A 124 -13.17 -28.79 -17.27
N LYS A 125 -13.23 -30.11 -17.04
CA LYS A 125 -12.12 -30.84 -16.43
C LYS A 125 -10.82 -30.69 -17.24
N GLU A 126 -10.92 -30.75 -18.56
CA GLU A 126 -9.79 -30.60 -19.47
C GLU A 126 -9.19 -29.19 -19.39
N GLN A 127 -10.04 -28.16 -19.27
CA GLN A 127 -9.60 -26.77 -19.12
C GLN A 127 -8.90 -26.55 -17.78
N ALA A 128 -9.43 -27.11 -16.69
CA ALA A 128 -8.79 -27.03 -15.38
C ALA A 128 -7.42 -27.72 -15.37
N ASP A 129 -7.31 -28.91 -15.97
CA ASP A 129 -6.04 -29.63 -16.10
C ASP A 129 -5.03 -28.86 -16.97
N LEU A 130 -5.48 -28.27 -18.07
CA LEU A 130 -4.65 -27.42 -18.92
C LEU A 130 -4.18 -26.16 -18.18
N ALA A 131 -5.09 -25.48 -17.48
CA ALA A 131 -4.76 -24.29 -16.68
C ALA A 131 -3.70 -24.62 -15.61
N LYS A 132 -3.83 -25.75 -14.91
CA LYS A 132 -2.84 -26.22 -13.93
C LYS A 132 -1.47 -26.45 -14.57
N LYS A 133 -1.42 -27.07 -15.76
CA LYS A 133 -0.17 -27.24 -16.52
C LYS A 133 0.44 -25.90 -16.93
N CYS A 134 -0.36 -24.95 -17.41
CA CYS A 134 0.10 -23.61 -17.77
C CYS A 134 0.69 -22.86 -16.57
N VAL A 135 -0.02 -22.84 -15.43
CA VAL A 135 0.47 -22.19 -14.20
C VAL A 135 1.77 -22.83 -13.72
N THR A 136 1.85 -24.17 -13.76
CA THR A 136 3.08 -24.90 -13.39
C THR A 136 4.25 -24.52 -14.32
N ALA A 137 4.00 -24.43 -15.63
CA ALA A 137 5.03 -24.03 -16.60
C ALA A 137 5.53 -22.59 -16.36
N VAL A 138 4.61 -21.65 -16.07
CA VAL A 138 4.96 -20.27 -15.72
C VAL A 138 5.78 -20.22 -14.43
N CYS A 139 5.36 -20.93 -13.37
CA CYS A 139 6.10 -20.98 -12.11
C CYS A 139 7.52 -21.55 -12.28
N ASN A 140 7.65 -22.64 -13.03
CA ASN A 140 8.95 -23.23 -13.33
C ASN A 140 9.83 -22.26 -14.13
N LYS A 141 9.25 -21.53 -15.10
CA LYS A 141 9.99 -20.54 -15.88
C LYS A 141 10.45 -19.36 -15.01
N MET A 142 9.58 -18.82 -14.16
CA MET A 142 9.92 -17.78 -13.19
C MET A 142 11.10 -18.19 -12.29
N ASN A 143 11.02 -19.38 -11.70
CA ASN A 143 12.08 -19.91 -10.83
C ASN A 143 13.39 -20.15 -11.61
N SER A 144 13.32 -20.61 -12.87
CA SER A 144 14.52 -20.84 -13.69
C SER A 144 15.24 -19.55 -14.11
N MET A 145 14.55 -18.42 -14.12
CA MET A 145 15.10 -17.12 -14.55
C MET A 145 15.60 -16.27 -13.39
N GLU A 146 15.57 -16.77 -12.15
CA GLU A 146 15.93 -16.00 -10.94
C GLU A 146 17.28 -15.27 -11.09
N SER A 147 18.35 -16.01 -11.40
CA SER A 147 19.69 -15.42 -11.53
C SER A 147 19.80 -14.43 -12.70
N GLU A 148 19.11 -14.69 -13.81
CA GLU A 148 19.16 -13.83 -15.00
C GLU A 148 18.42 -12.51 -14.75
N LEU A 149 17.22 -12.59 -14.17
CA LEU A 149 16.42 -11.41 -13.83
C LEU A 149 17.08 -10.56 -12.75
N ASN A 150 17.69 -11.17 -11.72
CA ASN A 150 18.45 -10.43 -10.73
C ASN A 150 19.67 -9.71 -11.35
N ALA A 151 20.35 -10.34 -12.31
CA ALA A 151 21.47 -9.72 -13.00
C ALA A 151 21.03 -8.54 -13.88
N LEU A 152 19.91 -8.68 -14.61
CA LEU A 152 19.33 -7.61 -15.42
C LEU A 152 18.83 -6.45 -14.55
N ASP A 153 18.15 -6.77 -13.46
CA ASP A 153 17.62 -5.77 -12.53
C ASP A 153 18.75 -5.08 -11.76
N GLY A 154 19.77 -5.81 -11.32
CA GLY A 154 20.92 -5.22 -10.61
C GLY A 154 21.73 -4.22 -11.43
N ALA A 155 21.61 -4.23 -12.76
CA ALA A 155 22.26 -3.24 -13.63
C ALA A 155 21.62 -1.84 -13.54
N ALA A 156 20.33 -1.75 -13.21
CA ALA A 156 19.59 -0.48 -13.17
C ALA A 156 18.68 -0.33 -11.93
N GLY A 157 18.73 -1.29 -11.01
CA GLY A 157 17.85 -1.44 -9.85
C GLY A 157 18.56 -2.11 -8.67
N ASP A 158 17.80 -2.84 -7.86
CA ASP A 158 18.22 -3.46 -6.60
C ASP A 158 18.66 -4.92 -6.76
N GLY A 159 18.34 -5.54 -7.90
CA GLY A 159 18.77 -6.90 -8.23
C GLY A 159 17.97 -7.97 -7.50
N ASP A 160 16.70 -7.70 -7.20
CA ASP A 160 15.81 -8.60 -6.46
C ASP A 160 14.59 -9.08 -7.28
N CYS A 161 14.44 -8.59 -8.51
CA CYS A 161 13.31 -8.93 -9.38
C CYS A 161 13.17 -10.46 -9.61
N GLY A 162 14.27 -11.15 -9.88
CA GLY A 162 14.30 -12.60 -10.04
C GLY A 162 13.96 -13.35 -8.75
N SER A 163 14.55 -12.93 -7.62
CA SER A 163 14.25 -13.48 -6.29
C SER A 163 12.77 -13.33 -5.95
N THR A 164 12.20 -12.17 -6.30
CA THR A 164 10.79 -11.84 -6.11
C THR A 164 9.88 -12.80 -6.88
N PHE A 165 10.14 -13.05 -8.17
CA PHE A 165 9.37 -14.01 -8.95
C PHE A 165 9.61 -15.46 -8.51
N ALA A 166 10.80 -15.81 -8.06
CA ALA A 166 11.08 -17.13 -7.50
C ALA A 166 10.24 -17.36 -6.23
N HIS A 167 10.15 -16.38 -5.33
CA HIS A 167 9.28 -16.43 -4.16
C HIS A 167 7.80 -16.57 -4.54
N ALA A 168 7.31 -15.72 -5.44
CA ALA A 168 5.94 -15.79 -5.96
C ALA A 168 5.64 -17.18 -6.56
N SER A 169 6.56 -17.74 -7.36
CA SER A 169 6.38 -19.04 -7.99
C SER A 169 6.21 -20.19 -6.98
N LYS A 170 6.96 -20.15 -5.87
CA LYS A 170 6.85 -21.14 -4.78
C LYS A 170 5.52 -21.01 -4.05
N ALA A 171 5.11 -19.78 -3.74
CA ALA A 171 3.85 -19.50 -3.09
C ALA A 171 2.64 -19.89 -3.96
N ILE A 172 2.67 -19.58 -5.26
CA ILE A 172 1.65 -20.01 -6.22
C ILE A 172 1.60 -21.54 -6.26
N THR A 173 2.76 -22.20 -6.41
CA THR A 173 2.83 -23.67 -6.45
C THR A 173 2.22 -24.32 -5.19
N GLU A 174 2.47 -23.75 -4.01
CA GLU A 174 1.86 -24.23 -2.77
C GLU A 174 0.35 -24.01 -2.75
N ARG A 175 -0.11 -22.80 -3.11
CA ARG A 175 -1.54 -22.46 -3.20
C ARG A 175 -2.30 -23.39 -4.16
N MET A 176 -1.67 -23.78 -5.27
CA MET A 176 -2.25 -24.66 -6.27
C MET A 176 -2.40 -26.12 -5.82
N LYS A 177 -1.81 -26.53 -4.68
CA LYS A 177 -2.03 -27.87 -4.11
C LYS A 177 -3.40 -28.01 -3.46
N THR A 178 -3.91 -26.92 -2.90
CA THR A 178 -5.18 -26.89 -2.13
C THR A 178 -6.29 -26.13 -2.85
N CYS A 179 -6.00 -25.46 -3.97
CA CYS A 179 -6.99 -24.71 -4.74
C CYS A 179 -7.81 -25.64 -5.64
N GLU A 180 -9.13 -25.66 -5.44
CA GLU A 180 -10.05 -26.20 -6.44
C GLU A 180 -10.23 -25.18 -7.56
N LEU A 181 -9.73 -25.53 -8.76
CA LEU A 181 -9.81 -24.69 -9.94
C LEU A 181 -11.21 -24.73 -10.56
N SER A 182 -12.12 -23.86 -10.11
CA SER A 182 -13.49 -23.84 -10.62
C SER A 182 -13.68 -22.99 -11.88
N SER A 183 -12.89 -21.91 -12.05
CA SER A 183 -13.00 -20.97 -13.18
C SER A 183 -11.68 -20.23 -13.45
N ALA A 184 -11.56 -19.66 -14.66
CA ALA A 184 -10.40 -18.83 -15.03
C ALA A 184 -10.31 -17.54 -14.20
N GLN A 185 -11.46 -16.93 -13.91
CA GLN A 185 -11.54 -15.73 -13.07
C GLN A 185 -11.03 -16.02 -11.65
N GLN A 186 -11.49 -17.10 -11.02
CA GLN A 186 -11.03 -17.48 -9.67
C GLN A 186 -9.54 -17.82 -9.65
N LEU A 187 -9.03 -18.48 -10.70
CA LEU A 187 -7.61 -18.79 -10.82
C LEU A 187 -6.76 -17.50 -10.84
N LEU A 188 -7.11 -16.55 -11.69
CA LEU A 188 -6.36 -15.29 -11.79
C LEU A 188 -6.42 -14.48 -10.49
N PHE A 189 -7.58 -14.43 -9.82
CA PHE A 189 -7.69 -13.82 -8.48
C PHE A 189 -6.82 -14.53 -7.44
N SER A 190 -6.81 -15.86 -7.43
CA SER A 190 -6.00 -16.63 -6.48
C SER A 190 -4.50 -16.37 -6.65
N ILE A 191 -4.05 -16.18 -7.90
CA ILE A 191 -2.65 -15.80 -8.18
C ILE A 191 -2.43 -14.33 -7.80
N ALA A 192 -3.39 -13.44 -8.07
CA ALA A 192 -3.31 -12.03 -7.68
C ALA A 192 -3.11 -11.86 -6.16
N GLU A 193 -3.89 -12.58 -5.35
CA GLU A 193 -3.76 -12.58 -3.89
C GLU A 193 -2.37 -13.05 -3.43
N VAL A 194 -1.77 -14.02 -4.14
CA VAL A 194 -0.39 -14.44 -3.84
C VAL A 194 0.59 -13.30 -4.10
N PHE A 195 0.48 -12.58 -5.21
CA PHE A 195 1.32 -11.41 -5.46
C PHE A 195 1.08 -10.30 -4.43
N GLU A 196 -0.15 -10.09 -3.96
CA GLU A 196 -0.43 -9.08 -2.95
C GLU A 196 0.13 -9.44 -1.56
N GLN A 197 0.07 -10.71 -1.18
CA GLN A 197 0.43 -11.17 0.18
C GLN A 197 1.91 -11.55 0.32
N GLU A 198 2.48 -12.15 -0.73
CA GLU A 198 3.80 -12.78 -0.67
C GLU A 198 4.88 -11.94 -1.35
N VAL A 199 4.49 -11.06 -2.29
CA VAL A 199 5.44 -10.21 -3.00
C VAL A 199 5.38 -8.77 -2.46
N GLY A 200 6.48 -8.33 -1.86
CA GLY A 200 6.63 -6.96 -1.41
C GLY A 200 6.84 -5.94 -2.53
N GLY A 201 6.81 -4.66 -2.16
CA GLY A 201 7.14 -3.55 -3.06
C GLY A 201 6.08 -3.26 -4.13
N THR A 202 6.43 -2.37 -5.05
CA THR A 202 5.51 -1.95 -6.13
C THR A 202 5.20 -3.07 -7.11
N GLY A 203 6.12 -4.03 -7.28
CA GLY A 203 5.94 -5.18 -8.16
C GLY A 203 4.74 -6.04 -7.75
N GLY A 204 4.64 -6.43 -6.48
CA GLY A 204 3.53 -7.24 -5.98
C GLY A 204 2.17 -6.60 -6.23
N ALA A 205 2.03 -5.32 -5.87
CA ALA A 205 0.81 -4.56 -6.11
C ALA A 205 0.44 -4.46 -7.60
N LEU A 206 1.41 -4.20 -8.48
CA LEU A 206 1.15 -4.09 -9.93
C LEU A 206 0.75 -5.43 -10.56
N TYR A 207 1.40 -6.55 -10.18
CA TYR A 207 1.03 -7.88 -10.69
C TYR A 207 -0.32 -8.34 -10.14
N ALA A 208 -0.61 -8.09 -8.85
CA ALA A 208 -1.91 -8.37 -8.26
C ALA A 208 -3.03 -7.62 -8.99
N LEU A 209 -2.84 -6.32 -9.23
CA LEU A 209 -3.77 -5.50 -9.99
C LEU A 209 -3.94 -5.98 -11.43
N MET A 210 -2.83 -6.28 -12.12
CA MET A 210 -2.84 -6.77 -13.51
C MET A 210 -3.67 -8.04 -13.67
N LEU A 211 -3.45 -9.01 -12.77
CA LEU A 211 -4.15 -10.29 -12.77
C LEU A 211 -5.62 -10.14 -12.37
N SER A 212 -5.91 -9.27 -11.40
CA SER A 212 -7.28 -8.95 -10.99
C SER A 212 -8.07 -8.33 -12.14
N ALA A 213 -7.50 -7.36 -12.85
CA ALA A 213 -8.13 -6.73 -14.02
C ALA A 213 -8.32 -7.72 -15.18
N ALA A 214 -7.33 -8.58 -15.44
CA ALA A 214 -7.43 -9.64 -16.44
C ALA A 214 -8.58 -10.62 -16.13
N SER A 215 -8.79 -10.94 -14.85
CA SER A 215 -9.79 -11.92 -14.42
C SER A 215 -11.22 -11.56 -14.84
N GLU A 216 -11.54 -10.27 -14.92
CA GLU A 216 -12.88 -9.78 -15.28
C GLU A 216 -13.29 -10.15 -16.71
N ALA A 217 -12.34 -10.46 -17.60
CA ALA A 217 -12.67 -10.89 -18.95
C ALA A 217 -13.31 -12.29 -18.99
N PHE A 218 -13.19 -13.08 -17.91
CA PHE A 218 -13.63 -14.47 -17.85
C PHE A 218 -14.90 -14.67 -17.01
N GLU A 219 -15.69 -13.61 -16.82
CA GLU A 219 -16.92 -13.68 -16.04
C GLU A 219 -17.96 -14.63 -16.67
N THR A 220 -18.12 -14.58 -18.00
CA THR A 220 -19.22 -15.27 -18.70
C THR A 220 -18.78 -16.33 -19.70
N SER A 221 -17.58 -16.23 -20.27
CA SER A 221 -17.05 -17.21 -21.22
C SER A 221 -15.53 -17.36 -21.14
N ILE A 222 -15.01 -18.41 -21.77
CA ILE A 222 -13.58 -18.67 -21.94
C ILE A 222 -13.33 -18.93 -23.43
N THR A 223 -13.04 -17.86 -24.17
CA THR A 223 -12.76 -17.89 -25.61
C THR A 223 -11.49 -17.10 -25.92
N SER A 224 -10.97 -17.23 -27.15
CA SER A 224 -9.80 -16.44 -27.58
C SER A 224 -10.03 -14.92 -27.48
N LYS A 225 -11.27 -14.46 -27.64
CA LYS A 225 -11.62 -13.04 -27.50
C LYS A 225 -11.53 -12.58 -26.04
N ASP A 226 -11.84 -13.47 -25.10
CA ASP A 226 -11.76 -13.17 -23.66
C ASP A 226 -10.30 -13.04 -23.23
N PHE A 227 -9.40 -13.89 -23.75
CA PHE A 227 -7.96 -13.72 -23.53
C PHE A 227 -7.40 -12.40 -24.09
N ALA A 228 -7.86 -12.00 -25.28
CA ALA A 228 -7.50 -10.70 -25.86
C ALA A 228 -7.99 -9.52 -24.98
N THR A 229 -9.23 -9.62 -24.49
CA THR A 229 -9.82 -8.65 -23.57
C THR A 229 -9.06 -8.62 -22.23
N ALA A 230 -8.67 -9.78 -21.71
CA ALA A 230 -7.89 -9.91 -20.48
C ALA A 230 -6.54 -9.20 -20.58
N LEU A 231 -5.80 -9.38 -21.68
CA LEU A 231 -4.54 -8.69 -21.93
C LEU A 231 -4.71 -7.18 -22.05
N GLN A 232 -5.79 -6.73 -22.69
CA GLN A 232 -6.10 -5.31 -22.79
C GLN A 232 -6.37 -4.71 -21.41
N LYS A 233 -7.25 -5.33 -20.61
CA LYS A 233 -7.56 -4.89 -19.24
C LYS A 233 -6.33 -4.90 -18.34
N ALA A 234 -5.51 -5.95 -18.40
CA ALA A 234 -4.23 -6.04 -17.69
C ALA A 234 -3.29 -4.88 -18.03
N SER A 235 -3.12 -4.59 -19.33
CA SER A 235 -2.26 -3.52 -19.81
C SER A 235 -2.75 -2.14 -19.39
N GLU A 236 -4.05 -1.89 -19.51
CA GLU A 236 -4.68 -0.63 -19.09
C GLU A 236 -4.54 -0.41 -17.58
N ALA A 237 -4.79 -1.45 -16.77
CA ALA A 237 -4.65 -1.36 -15.32
C ALA A 237 -3.20 -1.03 -14.90
N VAL A 238 -2.21 -1.72 -15.44
CA VAL A 238 -0.80 -1.44 -15.10
C VAL A 238 -0.40 -0.01 -15.52
N GLN A 239 -0.87 0.48 -16.66
CA GLN A 239 -0.57 1.84 -17.11
C GLN A 239 -1.25 2.92 -16.25
N ILE A 240 -2.52 2.73 -15.88
CA ILE A 240 -3.28 3.70 -15.08
C ILE A 240 -2.67 3.84 -13.68
N TYR A 241 -2.41 2.73 -13.00
CA TYR A 241 -1.99 2.74 -11.60
C TYR A 241 -0.47 2.75 -11.43
N GLY A 242 0.28 2.19 -12.38
CA GLY A 242 1.75 2.25 -12.40
C GLY A 242 2.31 3.53 -13.02
N GLY A 243 1.50 4.28 -13.78
CA GLY A 243 1.90 5.54 -14.44
C GLY A 243 2.88 5.40 -15.61
N ALA A 244 3.35 4.18 -15.89
CA ALA A 244 4.28 3.88 -16.97
C ALA A 244 3.56 3.86 -18.33
N LYS A 245 4.27 4.31 -19.38
CA LYS A 245 3.81 4.36 -20.76
C LYS A 245 4.66 3.45 -21.66
N PRO A 246 4.18 3.10 -22.86
CA PRO A 246 5.01 2.46 -23.87
C PRO A 246 6.27 3.30 -24.15
N GLY A 247 7.44 2.67 -24.06
CA GLY A 247 8.76 3.27 -24.18
C GLY A 247 9.47 3.48 -22.84
N ASP A 248 8.79 3.36 -21.70
CA ASP A 248 9.38 3.63 -20.37
C ASP A 248 10.26 2.48 -19.84
N ARG A 249 10.48 1.42 -20.63
CA ARG A 249 11.33 0.27 -20.31
C ARG A 249 10.80 -0.53 -19.12
N THR A 250 9.51 -0.82 -19.13
CA THR A 250 8.83 -1.59 -18.08
C THR A 250 8.07 -2.77 -18.67
N LEU A 251 7.39 -3.56 -17.83
CA LEU A 251 6.51 -4.63 -18.31
C LEU A 251 5.40 -4.12 -19.26
N VAL A 252 5.07 -2.81 -19.20
CA VAL A 252 4.13 -2.16 -20.12
C VAL A 252 4.57 -2.32 -21.58
N ASP A 253 5.86 -2.32 -21.87
CA ASP A 253 6.35 -2.46 -23.26
C ASP A 253 5.99 -3.82 -23.85
N ALA A 254 6.14 -4.88 -23.06
CA ALA A 254 5.77 -6.23 -23.46
C ALA A 254 4.24 -6.36 -23.63
N LEU A 255 3.46 -5.83 -22.68
CA LEU A 255 1.99 -5.85 -22.77
C LEU A 255 1.47 -5.02 -23.94
N HIS A 256 2.05 -3.85 -24.17
CA HIS A 256 1.65 -2.96 -25.25
C HIS A 256 1.88 -3.61 -26.63
N GLY A 257 3.02 -4.28 -26.82
CA GLY A 257 3.30 -5.03 -28.05
C GLY A 257 2.26 -6.09 -28.39
N ALA A 258 1.76 -6.82 -27.37
CA ALA A 258 0.67 -7.78 -27.55
C ALA A 258 -0.65 -7.08 -27.90
N VAL A 259 -1.02 -6.06 -27.13
CA VAL A 259 -2.31 -5.37 -27.23
C VAL A 259 -2.47 -4.64 -28.56
N GLU A 260 -1.41 -4.02 -29.08
CA GLU A 260 -1.47 -3.35 -30.40
C GLU A 260 -1.70 -4.36 -31.54
N LYS A 261 -1.14 -5.56 -31.45
CA LYS A 261 -1.43 -6.61 -32.44
C LYS A 261 -2.87 -7.07 -32.38
N ILE A 262 -3.39 -7.31 -31.17
CA ILE A 262 -4.81 -7.63 -30.96
C ILE A 262 -5.71 -6.54 -31.58
N LYS A 263 -5.42 -5.25 -31.32
CA LYS A 263 -6.18 -4.12 -31.88
C LYS A 263 -6.11 -4.03 -33.41
N SER A 264 -5.01 -4.48 -34.02
CA SER A 264 -4.86 -4.55 -35.48
C SER A 264 -5.66 -5.69 -36.13
N GLY A 265 -6.39 -6.50 -35.34
CA GLY A 265 -7.20 -7.61 -35.82
C GLY A 265 -6.43 -8.93 -35.93
N GLU A 266 -5.21 -9.00 -35.39
CA GLU A 266 -4.46 -10.26 -35.30
C GLU A 266 -5.17 -11.25 -34.37
N SER A 267 -5.23 -12.51 -34.79
CA SER A 267 -5.88 -13.60 -34.05
C SER A 267 -4.94 -14.79 -33.78
N GLN A 268 -3.76 -14.81 -34.42
CA GLN A 268 -2.74 -15.83 -34.17
C GLN A 268 -1.90 -15.47 -32.94
N TRP A 269 -1.98 -16.32 -31.91
CA TRP A 269 -1.30 -16.10 -30.64
C TRP A 269 0.23 -16.10 -30.75
N ASP A 270 0.81 -16.90 -31.65
CA ASP A 270 2.26 -16.91 -31.86
C ASP A 270 2.74 -15.53 -32.33
N THR A 271 2.07 -14.93 -33.31
CA THR A 271 2.37 -13.57 -33.81
C THR A 271 2.18 -12.51 -32.71
N ILE A 272 1.14 -12.64 -31.89
CA ILE A 272 0.88 -11.71 -30.77
C ILE A 272 2.02 -11.79 -29.74
N LEU A 273 2.46 -12.99 -29.37
CA LEU A 273 3.53 -13.21 -28.39
C LEU A 273 4.92 -12.80 -28.92
N GLU A 274 5.17 -13.01 -30.21
CA GLU A 274 6.39 -12.53 -30.88
C GLU A 274 6.50 -11.00 -30.85
N SER A 275 5.38 -10.29 -30.98
CA SER A 275 5.32 -8.83 -30.88
C SER A 275 5.76 -8.33 -29.49
N SER A 276 5.26 -8.96 -28.42
CA SER A 276 5.67 -8.66 -27.04
C SER A 276 7.18 -8.75 -26.85
N THR A 277 7.80 -9.77 -27.45
CA THR A 277 9.25 -10.01 -27.36
C THR A 277 10.05 -9.02 -28.21
N SER A 278 9.52 -8.64 -29.37
CA SER A 278 10.20 -7.77 -30.34
C SER A 278 10.23 -6.30 -29.87
N VAL A 279 9.14 -5.81 -29.27
CA VAL A 279 9.09 -4.46 -28.68
C VAL A 279 10.08 -4.34 -27.53
N HIS A 280 10.21 -5.39 -26.69
CA HIS A 280 11.19 -5.43 -25.62
C HIS A 280 12.64 -5.34 -26.14
N LYS A 281 12.97 -6.11 -27.18
CA LYS A 281 14.30 -6.02 -27.83
C LYS A 281 14.56 -4.62 -28.40
N MET A 282 13.58 -3.99 -29.07
CA MET A 282 13.74 -2.63 -29.58
C MET A 282 13.93 -1.57 -28.48
N ALA A 283 13.25 -1.70 -27.33
CA ALA A 283 13.42 -0.81 -26.19
C ALA A 283 14.84 -0.89 -25.58
N ILE A 284 15.41 -2.10 -25.52
CA ILE A 284 16.80 -2.33 -25.10
C ILE A 284 17.79 -1.73 -26.11
N TYR A 285 17.60 -1.97 -27.42
CA TYR A 285 18.51 -1.47 -28.46
C TYR A 285 18.48 0.06 -28.64
N LYS A 286 17.31 0.71 -28.51
CA LYS A 286 17.22 2.18 -28.55
C LYS A 286 17.86 2.84 -27.33
N GLY A 287 17.91 2.17 -26.18
CA GLY A 287 18.64 2.63 -24.99
C GLY A 287 20.16 2.66 -25.19
N ASN A 288 20.71 1.66 -25.88
CA ASN A 288 22.16 1.60 -26.15
C ASN A 288 22.67 2.68 -27.12
N LEU A 289 21.79 3.27 -27.94
CA LEU A 289 22.19 4.31 -28.91
C LEU A 289 21.98 5.74 -28.40
N ASN A 290 21.21 5.97 -27.31
CA ASN A 290 20.80 7.32 -26.91
C ASN A 290 20.84 7.64 -25.40
N SER A 291 21.29 6.76 -24.49
CA SER A 291 21.16 7.07 -23.05
C SER A 291 22.29 6.59 -22.14
N PHE A 292 23.38 7.38 -22.11
CA PHE A 292 24.07 7.66 -20.84
C PHE A 292 23.41 8.83 -20.07
N HIS A 293 22.40 9.50 -20.63
CA HIS A 293 21.84 10.76 -20.09
C HIS A 293 20.32 10.77 -19.81
N GLN A 294 19.60 9.66 -19.96
CA GLN A 294 18.14 9.60 -19.69
C GLN A 294 17.73 8.42 -18.81
N MET A 295 18.51 8.13 -17.77
CA MET A 295 18.33 6.92 -16.96
C MET A 295 17.24 6.99 -15.88
N ILE A 296 16.48 8.09 -15.76
CA ILE A 296 15.48 8.25 -14.70
C ILE A 296 14.29 9.06 -15.22
N LYS A 297 13.21 8.41 -15.68
CA LYS A 297 11.94 9.10 -15.97
C LYS A 297 10.67 8.40 -15.47
N ALA A 298 10.69 7.12 -15.14
CA ALA A 298 9.65 6.54 -14.30
C ALA A 298 10.08 6.70 -12.83
N PRO A 299 9.41 7.55 -12.04
CA PRO A 299 9.72 7.63 -10.62
C PRO A 299 9.41 6.27 -9.97
N ARG A 300 10.39 5.70 -9.25
CA ARG A 300 10.06 4.75 -8.19
C ARG A 300 9.16 5.52 -7.23
N MET A 301 7.89 5.11 -7.09
CA MET A 301 7.06 5.56 -5.97
C MET A 301 7.72 4.99 -4.71
N LYS A 302 8.53 5.82 -4.05
CA LYS A 302 9.06 5.58 -2.70
C LYS A 302 8.04 6.04 -1.68
#